data_AF-A0A2K3NKL9-F1
#
_entry.id   AF-A0A2K3NKL9-F1
#
_cell.length_a   1.000
_cell.length_b   1.000
_cell.length_c   1.000
_cell.angle_alpha   90.00
_cell.angle_beta   90.00
_cell.angle_gamma   90.00
#
_symmetry.space_group_name_H-M   'P 1'
#
loop_
_entity.id
_entity.type
_entity.pdbx_description
1 polymer ?
#
loop_
_entity_poly.entity_id
_entity_poly.type
_entity_poly.pdbx_seq_one_letter_code
_entity_poly.pdbx_strand_id
1 'polypeptide(L)'
;MEEDSIHHSLQKLHCSVKNYDWGLPGQLSQVAKLSELNSGVQFDPMKPYAELWIGTHESGPSFLVNDNGGGDGETVSLKDWIFDNPDLLGDKVVQKWGSDLPFLFKH
;
A
#
# COMPACT_ATOMS: atom_id res chain seq x y z
N MET A 1 -18.08 12.55 -28.52
CA MET A 1 -16.99 12.85 -27.58
C MET A 1 -16.96 11.64 -26.68
N GLU A 2 -15.95 10.80 -26.86
CA GLU A 2 -15.81 9.54 -26.11
C GLU A 2 -15.84 9.83 -24.61
N GLU A 3 -16.79 9.21 -23.91
CA GLU A 3 -16.71 9.07 -22.47
C GLU A 3 -15.54 8.14 -22.21
N ASP A 4 -14.41 8.69 -21.79
CA ASP A 4 -13.27 7.92 -21.29
C ASP A 4 -13.78 7.04 -20.13
N SER A 5 -13.97 5.76 -20.43
CA SER A 5 -14.41 4.77 -19.46
C SER A 5 -13.32 4.62 -18.41
N ILE A 6 -13.50 5.24 -17.24
CA ILE A 6 -12.65 5.00 -16.08
C ILE A 6 -12.75 3.51 -15.76
N HIS A 7 -11.72 2.76 -16.12
CA HIS A 7 -11.62 1.35 -15.78
C HIS A 7 -11.36 1.23 -14.27
N HIS A 8 -12.45 1.11 -13.49
CA HIS A 8 -12.42 0.78 -12.07
C HIS A 8 -11.91 -0.66 -11.87
N SER A 9 -10.61 -0.85 -12.05
CA SER A 9 -9.93 -2.11 -11.77
C SER A 9 -9.49 -2.14 -10.31
N LEU A 10 -9.71 -3.28 -9.65
CA LEU A 10 -9.22 -3.50 -8.30
C LEU A 10 -7.70 -3.59 -8.32
N GLN A 11 -7.02 -2.70 -7.59
CA GLN A 11 -5.57 -2.65 -7.52
C GLN A 11 -5.07 -3.45 -6.31
N LYS A 12 -4.16 -4.40 -6.54
CA LYS A 12 -3.44 -5.08 -5.46
C LYS A 12 -2.27 -4.21 -5.02
N LEU A 13 -2.08 -4.09 -3.71
CA LEU A 13 -0.98 -3.32 -3.12
C LEU A 13 0.06 -4.22 -2.48
N HIS A 14 1.33 -3.84 -2.61
CA HIS A 14 2.39 -4.25 -1.72
C HIS A 14 2.59 -3.19 -0.64
N CYS A 15 2.49 -3.58 0.62
CA CYS A 15 2.38 -2.68 1.75
C CYS A 15 3.63 -2.68 2.62
N SER A 16 3.88 -1.55 3.28
CA SER A 16 5.06 -1.36 4.11
C SER A 16 4.88 -1.94 5.51
N VAL A 17 5.84 -2.73 6.00
CA VAL A 17 5.89 -3.19 7.39
C VAL A 17 6.82 -2.32 8.22
N LYS A 18 6.42 -2.03 9.46
CA LYS A 18 7.26 -1.40 10.47
C LYS A 18 7.66 -2.42 11.52
N ASN A 19 8.97 -2.58 11.68
CA ASN A 19 9.60 -3.50 12.63
C ASN A 19 10.10 -2.74 13.86
N TYR A 20 9.24 -1.96 14.50
CA TYR A 20 9.59 -1.24 15.72
C TYR A 20 9.81 -2.20 16.89
N ASP A 21 10.66 -1.81 17.84
CA ASP A 21 11.09 -2.66 18.97
C ASP A 21 9.93 -3.14 19.85
N TRP A 22 8.79 -2.44 19.84
CA TRP A 22 7.59 -2.83 20.58
C TRP A 22 6.72 -3.87 19.86
N GLY A 23 7.05 -4.21 18.61
CA GLY A 23 6.33 -5.21 17.83
C GLY A 23 6.49 -6.62 18.39
N LEU A 24 5.49 -7.47 18.18
CA LEU A 24 5.58 -8.88 18.56
C LEU A 24 6.61 -9.62 17.68
N PRO A 25 7.36 -10.60 18.23
CA PRO A 25 8.19 -11.48 17.42
C PRO A 25 7.38 -12.13 16.29
N GLY A 26 7.96 -12.28 15.10
CA GLY A 26 7.26 -12.71 13.89
C GLY A 26 6.40 -13.96 14.07
N GLN A 27 6.90 -14.98 14.78
CA GLN A 27 6.15 -16.22 15.03
C GLN A 27 4.84 -16.03 15.82
N LEU A 28 4.74 -14.94 16.60
CA LEU A 28 3.54 -14.58 17.38
C LEU A 28 2.75 -13.42 16.75
N SER A 29 3.29 -12.76 15.73
CA SER A 29 2.72 -11.53 15.18
C SER A 29 1.74 -11.80 14.04
N GLN A 30 0.56 -11.19 14.12
CA GLN A 30 -0.39 -11.17 12.98
C GLN A 30 0.11 -10.26 11.85
N VAL A 31 0.83 -9.18 12.18
CA VAL A 31 1.46 -8.29 11.20
C VAL A 31 2.46 -9.06 10.35
N ALA A 32 3.24 -9.97 10.95
CA ALA A 32 4.18 -10.82 10.22
C ALA A 32 3.46 -11.76 9.23
N LYS A 33 2.37 -12.42 9.66
CA LYS A 33 1.55 -13.29 8.80
C LYS A 33 0.89 -12.52 7.65
N LEU A 34 0.32 -11.35 7.93
CA LEU A 34 -0.27 -10.48 6.91
C LEU A 34 0.78 -9.99 5.91
N SER A 35 1.97 -9.62 6.39
CA SER A 35 3.10 -9.22 5.55
C SER A 35 3.52 -10.32 4.59
N GLU A 36 3.63 -11.56 5.07
CA GLU A 36 3.97 -12.71 4.22
C GLU A 36 2.89 -12.97 3.16
N LEU A 37 1.61 -12.92 3.52
CA LEU A 37 0.51 -13.06 2.56
C LEU A 37 0.47 -11.92 1.53
N ASN A 38 0.83 -10.70 1.94
CA ASN A 38 0.83 -9.52 1.07
C ASN A 38 2.03 -9.51 0.10
N SER A 39 3.21 -9.86 0.61
CA SER A 39 4.48 -9.81 -0.13
C SER A 39 4.84 -11.10 -0.86
N GLY A 40 4.32 -12.24 -0.42
CA GLY A 40 4.78 -13.57 -0.83
C GLY A 40 6.14 -13.97 -0.23
N VAL A 41 6.73 -13.14 0.64
CA VAL A 41 8.05 -13.37 1.24
C VAL A 41 7.89 -13.88 2.67
N GLN A 42 8.61 -14.95 3.00
CA GLN A 42 8.61 -15.53 4.35
C GLN A 42 9.10 -14.52 5.40
N PHE A 43 8.40 -14.42 6.52
CA PHE A 43 8.78 -13.51 7.61
C PHE A 43 9.87 -14.14 8.51
N ASP A 44 10.63 -13.28 9.21
CA ASP A 44 11.59 -13.72 10.22
C ASP A 44 10.85 -14.00 11.55
N PRO A 45 10.93 -15.21 12.12
CA PRO A 45 10.18 -15.57 13.32
C PRO A 45 10.58 -14.80 14.58
N MET A 46 11.80 -14.25 14.63
CA MET A 46 12.36 -13.56 15.81
C MET A 46 12.35 -12.04 15.70
N LYS A 47 12.31 -11.49 14.48
CA LYS A 47 12.22 -10.04 14.26
C LYS A 47 10.90 -9.48 14.81
N PRO A 48 10.86 -8.27 15.41
CA PRO A 48 9.61 -7.65 15.83
C PRO A 48 8.81 -7.12 14.63
N TYR A 49 7.51 -7.37 14.59
CA TYR A 49 6.58 -6.86 13.57
C TYR A 49 5.47 -6.07 14.26
N ALA A 50 5.50 -4.75 14.08
CA ALA A 50 4.74 -3.80 14.88
C ALA A 50 3.51 -3.26 14.14
N GLU A 51 3.69 -2.80 12.89
CA GLU A 51 2.58 -2.25 12.10
C GLU A 51 2.69 -2.66 10.63
N LEU A 52 1.57 -2.97 9.97
CA LEU A 52 1.44 -3.00 8.51
C LEU A 52 0.76 -1.72 8.05
N TRP A 53 1.40 -0.93 7.20
CA TRP A 53 0.90 0.37 6.73
C TRP A 53 0.32 0.25 5.32
N ILE A 54 -0.88 0.78 5.16
CA ILE A 54 -1.64 0.78 3.92
C ILE A 54 -2.06 2.22 3.63
N GLY A 55 -1.44 2.83 2.62
CA GLY A 55 -1.74 4.20 2.23
C GLY A 55 -0.60 4.90 1.50
N THR A 56 -0.65 6.22 1.46
CA THR A 56 0.25 7.11 0.72
C THR A 56 1.33 7.75 1.58
N HIS A 57 1.50 7.29 2.82
CA HIS A 57 2.44 7.91 3.75
C HIS A 57 3.90 7.70 3.31
N GLU A 58 4.67 8.79 3.16
CA GLU A 58 6.04 8.79 2.60
C GLU A 58 7.02 7.89 3.36
N SER A 59 6.94 7.86 4.68
CA SER A 59 7.81 6.98 5.48
C SER A 59 7.49 5.48 5.34
N GLY A 60 6.36 5.10 4.75
CA GLY A 60 5.93 3.71 4.58
C GLY A 60 5.00 3.58 3.39
N PRO A 61 5.51 3.77 2.16
CA PRO A 61 4.69 3.78 0.96
C PRO A 61 4.09 2.40 0.69
N SER A 62 2.86 2.39 0.18
CA SER A 62 2.31 1.24 -0.53
C SER A 62 2.61 1.37 -2.03
N PHE A 63 2.80 0.24 -2.71
CA PHE A 63 3.08 0.19 -4.15
C PHE A 63 2.03 -0.65 -4.87
N LEU A 64 1.70 -0.29 -6.11
CA LEU A 64 0.85 -1.12 -6.96
C LEU A 64 1.63 -2.37 -7.39
N VAL A 65 0.95 -3.52 -7.38
CA VAL A 65 1.52 -4.77 -7.90
C VAL A 65 1.28 -4.82 -9.41
N ASN A 66 2.36 -4.85 -10.19
CA ASN A 66 2.28 -5.08 -11.63
C ASN A 66 2.08 -6.58 -11.91
N ASP A 67 0.96 -6.96 -12.54
CA ASP A 67 0.64 -8.36 -12.88
C ASP A 67 1.57 -8.97 -13.96
N ASN A 68 2.49 -8.19 -14.54
CA ASN A 68 3.37 -8.61 -15.65
C ASN A 68 4.59 -9.44 -15.22
N GLY A 69 4.55 -10.12 -14.07
CA GLY A 69 5.32 -11.34 -13.79
C GLY A 69 6.85 -11.32 -13.96
N GLY A 70 7.51 -10.15 -13.96
CA GLY A 70 8.95 -10.05 -14.21
C GLY A 70 9.60 -8.96 -13.39
N GLY A 71 10.74 -9.30 -12.78
CA GLY A 71 11.57 -8.37 -12.04
C GLY A 71 11.94 -7.12 -12.85
N ASP A 72 12.22 -6.06 -12.12
CA ASP A 72 12.74 -4.76 -12.58
C ASP A 72 11.76 -3.87 -13.35
N GLY A 73 10.46 -4.19 -13.34
CA GLY A 73 9.42 -3.23 -13.73
C GLY A 73 9.28 -2.09 -12.72
N GLU A 74 9.15 -0.85 -13.22
CA GLU A 74 9.00 0.35 -12.40
C GLU A 74 7.79 0.19 -11.44
N THR A 75 8.07 0.20 -10.13
CA THR A 75 7.04 0.09 -9.10
C THR A 75 6.43 1.46 -8.85
N VAL A 76 5.17 1.66 -9.25
CA VAL A 76 4.45 2.91 -9.00
C VAL A 76 3.96 2.94 -7.56
N SER A 77 4.28 4.00 -6.82
CA SER A 77 3.75 4.18 -5.46
C SER A 77 2.26 4.53 -5.52
N LEU A 78 1.49 4.13 -4.51
CA LEU A 78 0.08 4.51 -4.40
C LEU A 78 -0.08 6.04 -4.35
N LYS A 79 0.91 6.75 -3.78
CA LYS A 79 0.90 8.21 -3.71
C LYS A 79 0.99 8.82 -5.11
N ASP A 80 1.96 8.39 -5.90
CA ASP A 80 2.15 8.92 -7.26
C ASP A 80 0.96 8.55 -8.15
N TRP A 81 0.45 7.32 -8.03
CA TRP A 81 -0.71 6.88 -8.79
C TRP A 81 -1.96 7.72 -8.49
N ILE A 82 -2.23 8.05 -7.22
CA ILE A 82 -3.34 8.92 -6.83
C ILE A 82 -3.10 10.36 -7.26
N PHE A 83 -1.86 10.85 -7.17
CA PHE A 83 -1.50 12.20 -7.60
C PHE A 83 -1.78 12.42 -9.09
N ASP A 84 -1.41 11.43 -9.92
CA ASP A 84 -1.65 11.46 -11.37
C ASP A 84 -3.11 11.17 -11.76
N ASN A 85 -3.90 10.58 -10.83
CA ASN A 85 -5.30 10.19 -11.07
C ASN A 85 -6.21 10.65 -9.90
N PRO A 86 -6.34 11.96 -9.65
CA PRO A 86 -7.05 12.48 -8.47
C PRO A 86 -8.53 12.11 -8.42
N ASP A 87 -9.16 11.85 -9.57
CA ASP A 87 -10.57 11.46 -9.68
C ASP A 87 -10.89 10.14 -8.95
N LEU A 88 -9.88 9.31 -8.68
CA LEU A 88 -10.01 8.08 -7.89
C LEU A 88 -10.45 8.34 -6.44
N LEU A 89 -10.17 9.53 -5.90
CA LEU A 89 -10.58 9.94 -4.55
C LEU A 89 -12.01 10.50 -4.52
N GLY A 90 -12.51 10.96 -5.67
CA GLY A 90 -13.75 11.70 -5.83
C GLY A 90 -13.67 13.17 -5.38
N ASP A 91 -14.47 14.01 -6.04
CA ASP A 91 -14.42 15.48 -5.93
C ASP A 91 -14.42 16.01 -4.50
N LYS A 92 -15.24 15.43 -3.63
CA LYS A 92 -15.37 15.89 -2.23
C LYS A 92 -14.07 15.70 -1.45
N VAL A 93 -13.34 14.63 -1.74
CA VAL A 93 -12.06 14.35 -1.06
C VAL A 93 -11.00 15.28 -1.63
N VAL A 94 -10.89 15.37 -2.96
CA VAL A 94 -9.92 16.23 -3.64
C VAL A 94 -10.07 17.70 -3.23
N GLN A 95 -11.30 18.23 -3.20
CA GLN A 95 -11.56 19.62 -2.81
C GLN A 95 -11.14 19.94 -1.37
N LYS A 96 -11.18 18.96 -0.46
CA LYS A 96 -10.91 19.19 0.96
C LYS A 96 -9.50 18.83 1.40
N TRP A 97 -8.91 17.79 0.80
CA TRP A 97 -7.61 17.24 1.21
C TRP A 97 -6.57 17.18 0.08
N GLY A 98 -6.94 17.52 -1.16
CA GLY A 98 -6.08 17.42 -2.32
C GLY A 98 -5.97 15.99 -2.86
N SER A 99 -4.96 15.76 -3.71
CA SER A 99 -4.70 14.47 -4.36
C SER A 99 -3.90 13.51 -3.46
N ASP A 100 -4.34 13.35 -2.21
CA ASP A 100 -3.72 12.44 -1.25
C ASP A 100 -4.79 11.78 -0.35
N LEU A 101 -4.50 10.59 0.17
CA LEU A 101 -5.41 9.91 1.09
C LEU A 101 -5.46 10.67 2.43
N PRO A 102 -6.66 11.04 2.93
CA PRO A 102 -6.79 11.77 4.18
C PRO A 102 -6.67 10.87 5.43
N PHE A 103 -6.13 9.66 5.27
CA PHE A 103 -5.96 8.68 6.34
C PHE A 103 -4.79 7.74 6.03
N LEU A 104 -4.26 7.11 7.08
CA LEU A 104 -3.33 5.99 7.00
C LEU A 104 -3.98 4.80 7.70
N PHE A 105 -4.23 3.71 6.97
CA PHE A 105 -4.76 2.48 7.56
C PHE A 105 -3.60 1.61 8.08
N LYS A 106 -3.78 1.02 9.27
CA LYS A 106 -2.76 0.22 9.93
C LYS A 106 -3.35 -1.05 10.56
N HIS A 107 -2.54 -2.09 10.64
CA HIS A 107 -2.81 -3.31 11.41
C HIS A 107 -1.62 -3.67 12.30
#